data_AF-A0A1S8X028-F1
#
_entry.id   AF-A0A1S8X028-F1
#
_cell.length_a   1.000
_cell.length_b   1.000
_cell.length_c   1.000
_cell.angle_alpha   90.00
_cell.angle_beta   90.00
_cell.angle_gamma   90.00
#
_symmetry.space_group_name_H-M   'P 1'
#
loop_
_entity.id
_entity.type
_entity.pdbx_description
1 polymer ?
#
loop_
_entity_poly.entity_id
_entity_poly.type
_entity_poly.pdbx_seq_one_letter_code
_entity_poly.pdbx_strand_id
1 'polypeptide(L)'
;MDKNVGYLEHINEYFNSGQWRDLITLMQHPTRLAVERPAGSANLLHEEWLGLLDQLNQLQRRFENAVKTNQSAVGFAFIEGALVRAVQDGDWVLLDEINLAPAEMLDCLSGLLDSEQGSVTLVERGDKTPLKRNPDFHLFAAMNPSTDVGKRELPVGLRNRFTEIYVPELDPGVNDSQLNPIRATDREDLAILVRAYLLPLNPSPTQVTTVVRLYAALRQAAVEGLVDGVGQKPHFSLRTLCRALVEAGRGYHGSTIRSLYEWKPANPATR
;
A
#
# COMPACT_ATOMS: atom_id res chain seq x y z
N MET A 1 -24.62 -33.84 31.05
CA MET A 1 -23.66 -33.05 30.25
C MET A 1 -22.81 -33.94 29.36
N ASP A 2 -22.55 -35.19 29.76
CA ASP A 2 -21.67 -36.16 29.07
C ASP A 2 -22.02 -36.46 27.60
N LYS A 3 -23.30 -36.46 27.21
CA LYS A 3 -23.70 -36.69 25.81
C LYS A 3 -23.25 -35.57 24.84
N ASN A 4 -23.12 -34.34 25.33
CA ASN A 4 -22.67 -33.22 24.50
C ASN A 4 -21.15 -33.24 24.30
N VAL A 5 -20.40 -33.80 25.25
CA VAL A 5 -18.94 -33.96 25.16
C VAL A 5 -18.60 -34.89 24.00
N GLY A 6 -19.22 -36.08 23.96
CA GLY A 6 -19.01 -37.02 22.85
C GLY A 6 -19.40 -36.42 21.50
N TYR A 7 -20.46 -35.63 21.40
CA TYR A 7 -20.83 -34.96 20.16
C TYR A 7 -19.76 -33.96 19.67
N LEU A 8 -19.21 -33.15 20.59
CA LEU A 8 -18.14 -32.19 20.29
C LEU A 8 -16.82 -32.89 19.94
N GLU A 9 -16.53 -34.03 20.57
CA GLU A 9 -15.37 -34.87 20.22
C GLU A 9 -15.47 -35.37 18.78
N HIS A 10 -16.63 -35.91 18.35
CA HIS A 10 -16.83 -36.33 16.96
C HIS A 10 -16.74 -35.17 15.96
N ILE A 11 -17.24 -33.97 16.32
CA ILE A 11 -17.05 -32.77 15.50
C ILE A 11 -15.55 -32.49 15.29
N ASN A 12 -14.79 -32.52 16.38
CA ASN A 12 -13.36 -32.24 16.34
C ASN A 12 -12.59 -33.33 15.57
N GLU A 13 -12.96 -34.60 15.74
CA GLU A 13 -12.38 -35.72 15.01
C GLU A 13 -12.63 -35.61 13.50
N TYR A 14 -13.88 -35.37 13.07
CA TYR A 14 -14.21 -35.21 11.65
C TYR A 14 -13.59 -33.96 11.03
N PHE A 15 -13.48 -32.88 11.79
CA PHE A 15 -12.78 -31.66 11.36
C PHE A 15 -11.28 -31.91 11.14
N ASN A 16 -10.61 -32.52 12.11
CA ASN A 16 -9.16 -32.77 12.04
C ASN A 16 -8.78 -33.84 11.01
N SER A 17 -9.67 -34.81 10.78
CA SER A 17 -9.48 -35.86 9.76
C SER A 17 -9.89 -35.43 8.34
N GLY A 18 -10.45 -34.23 8.17
CA GLY A 18 -10.90 -33.72 6.87
C GLY A 18 -12.12 -34.47 6.31
N GLN A 19 -12.91 -35.14 7.15
CA GLN A 19 -14.13 -35.85 6.77
C GLN A 19 -15.32 -34.87 6.68
N TRP A 20 -15.24 -33.92 5.74
CA TRP A 20 -16.18 -32.80 5.63
C TRP A 20 -17.63 -33.22 5.41
N ARG A 21 -17.87 -34.27 4.62
CA ARG A 21 -19.23 -34.78 4.36
C ARG A 21 -19.92 -35.26 5.62
N ASP A 22 -19.19 -36.03 6.43
CA ASP A 22 -19.71 -36.61 7.67
C ASP A 22 -19.88 -35.53 8.74
N LEU A 23 -18.94 -34.57 8.81
CA LEU A 23 -19.06 -33.39 9.67
C LEU A 23 -20.32 -32.57 9.37
N ILE A 24 -20.57 -32.24 8.09
CA ILE A 24 -21.76 -31.46 7.69
C ILE A 24 -23.04 -32.22 8.05
N THR A 25 -23.08 -33.52 7.77
CA THR A 25 -24.25 -34.38 8.08
C THR A 25 -24.50 -34.45 9.58
N LEU A 26 -23.43 -34.57 10.38
CA LEU A 26 -23.46 -34.57 11.85
C LEU A 26 -24.00 -33.25 12.41
N MET A 27 -23.66 -32.11 11.81
CA MET A 27 -24.10 -30.78 12.25
C MET A 27 -25.52 -30.44 11.79
N GLN A 28 -25.95 -30.91 10.61
CA GLN A 28 -27.28 -30.61 10.08
C GLN A 28 -28.42 -31.20 10.89
N HIS A 29 -28.26 -32.43 11.39
CA HIS A 29 -29.30 -33.13 12.13
C HIS A 29 -29.75 -32.38 13.41
N PRO A 30 -28.87 -32.00 14.35
CA PRO A 30 -29.26 -31.22 15.52
C PRO A 30 -29.71 -29.80 15.18
N THR A 31 -29.15 -29.19 14.13
CA THR A 31 -29.56 -27.85 13.66
C THR A 31 -31.01 -27.86 13.15
N ARG A 32 -31.42 -28.89 12.37
CA ARG A 32 -32.83 -29.06 11.96
C ARG A 32 -33.76 -29.27 13.15
N LEU A 33 -33.36 -30.12 14.09
CA LEU A 33 -34.14 -30.34 15.32
C LEU A 33 -34.27 -29.07 16.18
N ALA A 34 -33.28 -28.18 16.17
CA ALA A 34 -33.32 -26.91 16.87
C ALA A 34 -34.27 -25.91 16.17
N VAL A 35 -34.33 -25.91 14.84
CA VAL A 35 -35.28 -25.10 14.05
C VAL A 35 -36.71 -25.63 14.17
N GLU A 36 -36.94 -26.94 14.16
CA GLU A 36 -38.27 -27.55 14.24
C GLU A 36 -38.88 -27.52 15.65
N ARG A 37 -38.11 -27.13 16.69
CA ARG A 37 -38.61 -27.05 18.07
C ARG A 37 -39.67 -25.93 18.21
N PRO A 38 -40.87 -26.25 18.74
CA PRO A 38 -41.93 -25.26 18.92
C PRO A 38 -41.53 -24.18 19.95
N ALA A 39 -41.96 -22.95 19.67
CA ALA A 39 -41.62 -21.73 20.40
C ALA A 39 -41.94 -21.79 21.90
N GLY A 40 -40.93 -22.06 22.72
CA GLY A 40 -40.94 -21.82 24.16
C GLY A 40 -39.52 -21.58 24.64
N SER A 41 -39.26 -20.53 25.43
CA SER A 41 -37.97 -20.09 26.02
C SER A 41 -36.74 -19.95 25.07
N ALA A 42 -36.75 -20.52 23.87
CA ALA A 42 -35.63 -20.66 22.94
C ALA A 42 -35.78 -19.79 21.68
N ASN A 43 -36.81 -18.92 21.63
CA ASN A 43 -37.01 -17.99 20.51
C ASN A 43 -35.82 -17.05 20.28
N LEU A 44 -34.99 -16.82 21.30
CA LEU A 44 -33.84 -15.92 21.21
C LEU A 44 -32.76 -16.39 20.23
N LEU A 45 -32.67 -17.70 19.94
CA LEU A 45 -31.63 -18.26 19.06
C LEU A 45 -32.21 -18.83 17.76
N HIS A 46 -33.52 -18.74 17.54
CA HIS A 46 -34.16 -19.39 16.38
C HIS A 46 -33.65 -18.82 15.04
N GLU A 47 -33.43 -17.50 14.96
CA GLU A 47 -32.81 -16.89 13.77
C GLU A 47 -31.35 -17.33 13.57
N GLU A 48 -30.58 -17.50 14.64
CA GLU A 48 -29.20 -17.99 14.54
C GLU A 48 -29.16 -19.45 14.07
N TRP A 49 -30.08 -20.30 14.55
CA TRP A 49 -30.22 -21.68 14.09
C TRP A 49 -30.66 -21.77 12.63
N LEU A 50 -31.55 -20.87 12.18
CA LEU A 50 -31.93 -20.75 10.77
C LEU A 50 -30.74 -20.32 9.91
N GLY A 51 -29.98 -19.31 10.35
CA GLY A 51 -28.77 -18.86 9.66
C GLY A 51 -27.72 -19.96 9.55
N LEU A 52 -27.48 -20.69 10.64
CA LEU A 52 -26.56 -21.83 10.67
C LEU A 52 -27.02 -22.96 9.73
N LEU A 53 -28.32 -23.27 9.69
CA LEU A 53 -28.87 -24.29 8.80
C LEU A 53 -28.68 -23.91 7.33
N ASP A 54 -28.91 -22.64 6.98
CA ASP A 54 -28.68 -22.15 5.62
C ASP A 54 -27.20 -22.27 5.23
N GLN A 55 -26.29 -21.84 6.11
CA GLN A 55 -24.85 -21.99 5.89
C GLN A 55 -24.42 -23.44 5.69
N LEU A 56 -24.92 -24.37 6.50
CA LEU A 56 -24.64 -25.80 6.37
C LEU A 56 -25.18 -26.40 5.07
N ASN A 57 -26.37 -25.98 4.63
CA ASN A 57 -26.94 -26.43 3.35
C ASN A 57 -26.15 -25.87 2.16
N GLN A 58 -25.71 -24.61 2.22
CA GLN A 58 -24.84 -24.02 1.21
C GLN A 58 -23.50 -24.76 1.14
N LEU A 59 -22.90 -25.08 2.28
CA LEU A 59 -21.62 -25.78 2.36
C LEU A 59 -21.73 -27.22 1.82
N GLN A 60 -22.82 -27.93 2.11
CA GLN A 60 -23.12 -29.24 1.51
C GLN A 60 -23.19 -29.15 -0.02
N ARG A 61 -23.95 -28.19 -0.56
CA ARG A 61 -24.08 -28.01 -2.02
C ARG A 61 -22.74 -27.71 -2.68
N ARG A 62 -21.92 -26.84 -2.06
CA ARG A 62 -20.57 -26.52 -2.55
C ARG A 62 -19.68 -27.76 -2.57
N PHE A 63 -19.73 -28.57 -1.51
CA PHE A 63 -18.95 -29.80 -1.41
C PHE A 63 -19.39 -30.84 -2.44
N GLU A 64 -20.70 -31.09 -2.57
CA GLU A 64 -21.24 -32.03 -3.58
C GLU A 64 -20.91 -31.59 -5.01
N ASN A 65 -20.96 -30.30 -5.30
CA ASN A 65 -20.59 -29.76 -6.60
C ASN A 65 -19.09 -29.93 -6.88
N ALA A 66 -18.22 -29.65 -5.91
CA ALA A 66 -16.77 -29.83 -6.04
C ALA A 66 -16.39 -31.31 -6.27
N VAL A 67 -17.02 -32.24 -5.54
CA VAL A 67 -16.83 -33.69 -5.73
C VAL A 67 -17.29 -34.14 -7.12
N LYS A 68 -18.41 -33.61 -7.62
CA LYS A 68 -18.93 -33.95 -8.97
C LYS A 68 -18.06 -33.41 -10.10
N THR A 69 -17.43 -32.26 -9.94
CA THR A 69 -16.58 -31.64 -10.97
C THR A 69 -15.13 -32.16 -10.96
N ASN A 70 -14.80 -33.11 -10.07
CA ASN A 70 -13.43 -33.63 -9.85
C ASN A 70 -12.40 -32.51 -9.60
N GLN A 71 -12.88 -31.33 -9.19
CA GLN A 71 -12.05 -30.27 -8.65
C GLN A 71 -11.77 -30.68 -7.22
N SER A 72 -10.49 -30.85 -6.88
CA SER A 72 -10.06 -31.17 -5.52
C SER A 72 -10.86 -30.33 -4.53
N ALA A 73 -11.49 -30.98 -3.54
CA ALA A 73 -12.27 -30.34 -2.47
C ALA A 73 -11.43 -29.42 -1.55
N VAL A 74 -10.27 -28.98 -2.03
CA VAL A 74 -9.49 -27.86 -1.54
C VAL A 74 -10.20 -26.60 -2.03
N GLY A 75 -11.17 -26.15 -1.25
CA GLY A 75 -11.91 -24.92 -1.52
C GLY A 75 -10.93 -23.75 -1.61
N PHE A 76 -10.78 -23.19 -2.81
CA PHE A 76 -10.13 -21.89 -2.95
C PHE A 76 -10.99 -20.85 -2.21
N ALA A 77 -10.45 -20.31 -1.13
CA ALA A 77 -11.06 -19.18 -0.44
C ALA A 77 -10.62 -17.90 -1.13
N PHE A 78 -11.57 -17.04 -1.49
CA PHE A 78 -11.25 -15.69 -1.92
C PHE A 78 -10.66 -14.94 -0.73
N ILE A 79 -9.42 -14.49 -0.87
CA ILE A 79 -8.76 -13.64 0.13
C ILE A 79 -8.89 -12.22 -0.35
N GLU A 80 -9.60 -11.40 0.44
CA GLU A 80 -9.70 -9.98 0.16
C GLU A 80 -8.31 -9.33 0.14
N GLY A 81 -8.00 -8.68 -0.97
CA GLY A 81 -6.75 -7.94 -1.15
C GLY A 81 -6.70 -6.67 -0.29
N ALA A 82 -5.50 -6.15 -0.08
CA ALA A 82 -5.27 -4.97 0.75
C ALA A 82 -6.10 -3.76 0.33
N LEU A 83 -6.24 -3.52 -0.99
CA LEU A 83 -7.07 -2.43 -1.51
C LEU A 83 -8.56 -2.61 -1.17
N VAL A 84 -9.07 -3.83 -1.23
CA VAL A 84 -10.50 -4.10 -0.95
C VAL A 84 -10.82 -3.78 0.50
N ARG A 85 -9.95 -4.22 1.43
CA ARG A 85 -10.09 -3.91 2.85
C ARG A 85 -9.99 -2.41 3.10
N ALA A 86 -8.97 -1.76 2.55
CA ALA A 86 -8.79 -0.32 2.69
C ALA A 86 -10.02 0.49 2.23
N VAL A 87 -10.65 0.09 1.13
CA VAL A 87 -11.87 0.74 0.61
C VAL A 87 -13.08 0.55 1.55
N GLN A 88 -13.18 -0.59 2.25
CA GLN A 88 -14.23 -0.86 3.23
C GLN A 88 -13.98 -0.13 4.56
N ASP A 89 -12.73 -0.16 5.03
CA ASP A 89 -12.33 0.35 6.33
C ASP A 89 -12.12 1.87 6.33
N GLY A 90 -11.99 2.49 5.15
CA GLY A 90 -11.77 3.94 5.01
C GLY A 90 -10.30 4.34 5.13
N ASP A 91 -9.39 3.40 4.84
CA ASP A 91 -7.96 3.65 4.96
C ASP A 91 -7.43 4.55 3.84
N TRP A 92 -6.25 5.12 4.09
CA TRP A 92 -5.51 5.91 3.13
C TRP A 92 -4.58 5.01 2.34
N VAL A 93 -4.72 5.00 1.02
CA VAL A 93 -3.90 4.17 0.12
C VAL A 93 -3.01 5.05 -0.73
N LEU A 94 -1.72 4.73 -0.78
CA LEU A 94 -0.74 5.32 -1.69
C LEU A 94 -0.32 4.27 -2.73
N LEU A 95 -0.61 4.55 -4.00
CA LEU A 95 -0.12 3.80 -5.14
C LEU A 95 1.21 4.41 -5.59
N ASP A 96 2.32 3.80 -5.19
CA ASP A 96 3.64 4.22 -5.65
C ASP A 96 3.94 3.68 -7.06
N GLU A 97 4.68 4.45 -7.85
CA GLU A 97 5.08 4.12 -9.22
C GLU A 97 3.92 3.60 -10.11
N ILE A 98 2.75 4.24 -10.03
CA ILE A 98 1.51 3.79 -10.71
C ILE A 98 1.67 3.59 -12.23
N ASN A 99 2.59 4.33 -12.85
CA ASN A 99 2.90 4.26 -14.27
C ASN A 99 3.60 2.95 -14.70
N LEU A 100 4.12 2.16 -13.76
CA LEU A 100 4.72 0.85 -14.04
C LEU A 100 3.68 -0.27 -14.10
N ALA A 101 2.46 -0.03 -13.60
CA ALA A 101 1.40 -1.03 -13.60
C ALA A 101 0.91 -1.35 -15.03
N PRO A 102 0.48 -2.60 -15.30
CA PRO A 102 -0.23 -2.94 -16.53
C PRO A 102 -1.56 -2.17 -16.67
N ALA A 103 -1.96 -1.85 -17.90
CA ALA A 103 -3.18 -1.09 -18.14
C ALA A 103 -4.43 -1.83 -17.63
N GLU A 104 -4.45 -3.16 -17.73
CA GLU A 104 -5.54 -4.01 -17.27
C GLU A 104 -5.76 -3.89 -15.75
N MET A 105 -4.68 -3.76 -14.99
CA MET A 105 -4.74 -3.55 -13.53
C MET A 105 -5.26 -2.15 -13.18
N LEU A 106 -4.92 -1.16 -14.00
CA LEU A 106 -5.38 0.22 -13.83
C LEU A 106 -6.85 0.38 -14.20
N ASP A 107 -7.34 -0.37 -15.19
CA ASP A 107 -8.76 -0.41 -15.56
C ASP A 107 -9.61 -0.95 -14.41
N CYS A 108 -9.10 -1.85 -13.57
CA CYS A 108 -9.80 -2.28 -12.36
C CYS A 108 -10.01 -1.15 -11.34
N LEU A 109 -9.14 -0.14 -11.32
CA LEU A 109 -9.27 1.04 -10.45
C LEU A 109 -10.25 2.07 -11.00
N SER A 110 -10.57 2.01 -12.31
CA SER A 110 -11.45 2.98 -12.97
C SER A 110 -12.79 3.10 -12.22
N GLY A 111 -13.45 1.99 -11.88
CA GLY A 111 -14.74 2.00 -11.17
C GLY A 111 -14.69 2.64 -9.78
N LEU A 112 -13.54 2.60 -9.10
CA LEU A 112 -13.33 3.27 -7.82
C LEU A 112 -13.14 4.79 -7.99
N LEU A 113 -12.58 5.20 -9.13
CA LEU A 113 -12.20 6.57 -9.46
C LEU A 113 -13.29 7.35 -10.22
N ASP A 114 -14.33 6.69 -10.72
CA ASP A 114 -15.39 7.32 -11.52
C ASP A 114 -16.22 8.35 -10.75
N SER A 115 -16.44 8.13 -9.44
CA SER A 115 -17.19 9.07 -8.60
C SER A 115 -16.86 8.89 -7.12
N GLU A 116 -17.26 9.86 -6.29
CA GLU A 116 -17.16 9.76 -4.82
C GLU A 116 -17.96 8.58 -4.25
N GLN A 117 -19.00 8.12 -4.98
CA GLN A 117 -19.79 6.93 -4.65
C GLN A 117 -19.37 5.71 -5.48
N GLY A 118 -18.21 5.78 -6.14
CA GLY A 118 -17.67 4.72 -6.97
C GLY A 118 -17.59 3.40 -6.19
N SER A 119 -17.98 2.33 -6.84
CA SER A 119 -17.99 0.98 -6.27
C SER A 119 -17.27 0.03 -7.21
N VAL A 120 -16.47 -0.89 -6.65
CA VAL A 120 -15.77 -1.91 -7.43
C VAL A 120 -16.52 -3.23 -7.29
N THR A 121 -16.94 -3.82 -8.40
CA THR A 121 -17.54 -5.16 -8.39
C THR A 121 -16.44 -6.21 -8.53
N LEU A 122 -16.25 -7.03 -7.49
CA LEU A 122 -15.26 -8.10 -7.49
C LEU A 122 -15.87 -9.37 -8.12
N VAL A 123 -15.73 -9.51 -9.44
CA VAL A 123 -16.31 -10.65 -10.19
C VAL A 123 -15.77 -12.01 -9.69
N GLU A 124 -14.54 -12.04 -9.19
CA GLU A 124 -13.86 -13.24 -8.68
C GLU A 124 -14.43 -13.78 -7.36
N ARG A 125 -15.15 -12.94 -6.59
CA ARG A 125 -15.76 -13.32 -5.31
C ARG A 125 -17.01 -14.18 -5.51
N GLY A 126 -17.58 -14.19 -6.72
CA GLY A 126 -18.77 -14.98 -7.07
C GLY A 126 -20.09 -14.42 -6.52
N ASP A 127 -20.04 -13.46 -5.60
CA ASP A 127 -21.16 -12.59 -5.27
C ASP A 127 -21.16 -11.35 -6.17
N LYS A 128 -22.34 -10.92 -6.62
CA LYS A 128 -22.48 -9.72 -7.47
C LYS A 128 -22.61 -8.45 -6.63
N THR A 129 -22.22 -8.49 -5.36
CA THR A 129 -22.36 -7.35 -4.45
C THR A 129 -21.25 -6.35 -4.72
N PRO A 130 -21.57 -5.12 -5.17
CA PRO A 130 -20.55 -4.10 -5.40
C PRO A 130 -19.93 -3.67 -4.07
N LEU A 131 -18.61 -3.48 -4.08
CA LEU A 131 -17.85 -2.97 -2.93
C LEU A 131 -18.22 -1.52 -2.69
N LYS A 132 -18.91 -1.23 -1.59
CA LYS A 132 -19.25 0.14 -1.22
C LYS A 132 -18.01 0.83 -0.65
N ARG A 133 -17.61 1.94 -1.27
CA ARG A 133 -16.56 2.82 -0.78
C ARG A 133 -16.96 3.48 0.54
N ASN A 134 -16.05 3.45 1.51
CA ASN A 134 -16.16 4.20 2.74
C ASN A 134 -15.95 5.71 2.49
N PRO A 135 -16.77 6.62 3.05
CA PRO A 135 -16.59 8.07 2.90
C PRO A 135 -15.20 8.58 3.29
N ASP A 136 -14.53 7.95 4.27
CA ASP A 136 -13.21 8.35 4.75
C ASP A 136 -12.05 7.78 3.92
N PHE A 137 -12.34 6.98 2.89
CA PHE A 137 -11.33 6.41 2.01
C PHE A 137 -10.66 7.47 1.12
N HIS A 138 -9.32 7.53 1.18
CA HIS A 138 -8.49 8.43 0.37
C HIS A 138 -7.49 7.64 -0.47
N LEU A 139 -7.40 7.98 -1.76
CA LEU A 139 -6.48 7.36 -2.70
C LEU A 139 -5.50 8.39 -3.23
N PHE A 140 -4.21 8.14 -2.99
CA PHE A 140 -3.09 8.89 -3.54
C PHE A 140 -2.33 8.03 -4.54
N ALA A 141 -1.79 8.65 -5.57
CA ALA A 141 -0.91 7.99 -6.51
C ALA A 141 0.34 8.84 -6.74
N ALA A 142 1.49 8.20 -6.74
CA ALA A 142 2.77 8.82 -7.09
C ALA A 142 3.26 8.22 -8.40
N MET A 143 3.82 9.08 -9.25
CA MET A 143 4.52 8.66 -10.45
C MET A 143 5.80 9.48 -10.58
N ASN A 144 6.87 8.84 -11.02
CA ASN A 144 8.07 9.56 -11.41
C ASN A 144 7.85 10.12 -12.83
N PRO A 145 8.25 11.38 -13.12
CA PRO A 145 8.15 11.94 -14.45
C PRO A 145 8.93 11.08 -15.46
N SER A 146 8.37 10.95 -16.66
CA SER A 146 8.83 10.05 -17.72
C SER A 146 10.14 10.49 -18.39
N THR A 147 11.25 10.53 -17.64
CA THR A 147 12.58 10.83 -18.18
C THR A 147 13.31 9.54 -18.57
N ASP A 148 13.18 9.23 -19.85
CA ASP A 148 13.93 8.26 -20.67
C ASP A 148 13.85 6.73 -20.41
N VAL A 149 13.54 6.06 -21.52
CA VAL A 149 13.45 4.60 -21.81
C VAL A 149 12.40 3.81 -20.99
N GLY A 150 11.31 3.41 -21.66
CA GLY A 150 10.24 2.57 -21.09
C GLY A 150 8.89 3.26 -20.85
N LYS A 151 8.71 4.48 -21.40
CA LYS A 151 7.56 5.38 -21.20
C LYS A 151 6.19 4.69 -21.32
N ARG A 152 5.61 4.32 -20.18
CA ARG A 152 4.16 4.14 -20.04
C ARG A 152 3.62 5.40 -19.38
N GLU A 153 3.02 6.25 -20.19
CA GLU A 153 2.15 7.30 -19.66
C GLU A 153 0.91 6.65 -19.06
N LEU A 154 0.30 7.30 -18.07
CA LEU A 154 -0.99 6.84 -17.58
C LEU A 154 -2.01 6.90 -18.73
N PRO A 155 -2.86 5.87 -18.89
CA PRO A 155 -3.97 5.92 -19.82
C PRO A 155 -4.79 7.19 -19.61
N VAL A 156 -5.13 7.90 -20.69
CA VAL A 156 -5.82 9.21 -20.63
C VAL A 156 -7.11 9.12 -19.79
N GLY A 157 -7.85 8.01 -19.92
CA GLY A 157 -9.07 7.77 -19.15
C GLY A 157 -8.85 7.71 -17.63
N LEU A 158 -7.69 7.21 -17.19
CA LEU A 158 -7.32 7.17 -15.78
C LEU A 158 -6.75 8.51 -15.32
N ARG A 159 -5.88 9.13 -16.14
CA ARG A 159 -5.27 10.42 -15.85
C ARG A 159 -6.32 11.51 -15.60
N ASN A 160 -7.39 11.52 -16.40
CA ASN A 160 -8.49 12.48 -16.25
C ASN A 160 -9.31 12.31 -14.96
N ARG A 161 -9.17 11.19 -14.25
CA ARG A 161 -9.85 10.93 -12.97
C ARG A 161 -9.01 11.31 -11.76
N PHE A 162 -7.72 11.59 -11.98
CA PHE A 162 -6.83 12.11 -10.94
C PHE A 162 -6.72 13.63 -11.03
N THR A 163 -6.55 14.26 -9.87
CA THR A 163 -6.02 15.62 -9.80
C THR A 163 -4.49 15.52 -9.78
N GLU A 164 -3.85 15.89 -10.88
CA GLU A 164 -2.39 15.79 -11.02
C GLU A 164 -1.72 17.04 -10.45
N ILE A 165 -0.78 16.84 -9.52
CA ILE A 165 0.04 17.90 -8.94
C ILE A 165 1.50 17.58 -9.26
N TYR A 166 2.14 18.45 -10.05
CA TYR A 166 3.58 18.35 -10.30
C TYR A 166 4.35 19.01 -9.15
N VAL A 167 5.20 18.22 -8.48
CA VAL A 167 6.09 18.71 -7.42
C VAL A 167 7.51 18.81 -7.98
N PRO A 168 8.02 20.03 -8.27
CA PRO A 168 9.39 20.20 -8.73
C PRO A 168 10.39 19.84 -7.62
N GLU A 169 11.58 19.39 -8.02
CA GLU A 169 12.69 19.26 -7.08
C GLU A 169 13.19 20.66 -6.67
N LEU A 170 13.52 20.82 -5.39
CA LEU A 170 14.12 22.06 -4.87
C LEU A 170 15.48 22.30 -5.55
N ASP A 171 15.54 23.31 -6.42
CA ASP A 171 16.75 23.67 -7.14
C ASP A 171 17.45 24.85 -6.47
N PRO A 172 18.69 24.68 -5.96
CA PRO A 172 19.44 25.80 -5.37
C PRO A 172 19.90 26.86 -6.38
N GLY A 173 19.39 26.86 -7.62
CA GLY A 173 19.57 27.93 -8.60
C GLY A 173 20.91 27.87 -9.30
N VAL A 174 21.18 26.76 -9.96
CA VAL A 174 22.46 26.39 -10.56
C VAL A 174 22.75 27.24 -11.82
N ASN A 175 21.76 27.68 -12.62
CA ASN A 175 22.06 28.29 -13.94
C ASN A 175 21.44 29.65 -14.31
N ASP A 176 20.71 30.38 -13.46
CA ASP A 176 20.07 31.63 -13.92
C ASP A 176 20.69 32.90 -13.32
N SER A 177 21.56 33.51 -14.14
CA SER A 177 21.61 34.97 -14.26
C SER A 177 20.23 35.48 -14.65
N GLN A 178 19.47 35.95 -13.65
CA GLN A 178 18.17 36.65 -13.73
C GLN A 178 16.88 35.80 -13.77
N LEU A 179 15.98 36.14 -12.83
CA LEU A 179 14.52 36.20 -12.99
C LEU A 179 13.69 34.91 -12.89
N ASN A 180 13.67 34.25 -11.73
CA ASN A 180 12.44 33.55 -11.32
C ASN A 180 12.25 33.61 -9.79
N PRO A 181 11.28 34.38 -9.25
CA PRO A 181 11.07 34.52 -7.80
C PRO A 181 10.74 33.19 -7.10
N ILE A 182 10.21 32.20 -7.82
CA ILE A 182 9.92 30.85 -7.31
C ILE A 182 11.21 30.13 -6.83
N ARG A 183 12.36 30.45 -7.42
CA ARG A 183 13.66 29.79 -7.10
C ARG A 183 14.43 30.44 -5.96
N ALA A 184 14.04 31.65 -5.54
CA ALA A 184 14.63 32.29 -4.35
C ALA A 184 14.14 31.59 -3.07
N THR A 185 12.85 31.26 -3.03
CA THR A 185 12.22 30.44 -1.98
C THR A 185 12.83 29.05 -1.87
N ASP A 186 13.26 28.43 -2.98
CA ASP A 186 13.88 27.09 -2.94
C ASP A 186 15.12 27.01 -2.04
N ARG A 187 15.94 28.08 -1.97
CA ARG A 187 17.12 28.11 -1.08
C ARG A 187 16.73 28.23 0.39
N GLU A 188 15.66 28.96 0.67
CA GLU A 188 15.10 29.13 2.01
C GLU A 188 14.43 27.83 2.47
N ASP A 189 13.67 27.18 1.59
CA ASP A 189 13.05 25.88 1.81
C ASP A 189 14.10 24.78 2.02
N LEU A 190 15.19 24.79 1.23
CA LEU A 190 16.35 23.92 1.46
C LEU A 190 17.00 24.19 2.82
N ALA A 191 17.09 25.45 3.25
CA ALA A 191 17.64 25.78 4.57
C ALA A 191 16.73 25.28 5.71
N ILE A 192 15.40 25.38 5.55
CA ILE A 192 14.42 24.81 6.48
C ILE A 192 14.58 23.29 6.54
N LEU A 193 14.69 22.63 5.38
CA LEU A 193 14.90 21.19 5.28
C LEU A 193 16.21 20.76 5.96
N VAL A 194 17.33 21.40 5.66
CA VAL A 194 18.63 21.12 6.30
C VAL A 194 18.54 21.29 7.82
N ARG A 195 17.91 22.36 8.29
CA ARG A 195 17.72 22.60 9.73
C ARG A 195 16.87 21.50 10.38
N ALA A 196 15.81 21.04 9.71
CA ALA A 196 14.95 19.98 10.23
C ALA A 196 15.70 18.65 10.39
N TYR A 197 16.48 18.24 9.38
CA TYR A 197 17.25 17.00 9.44
C TYR A 197 18.41 17.04 10.43
N LEU A 198 19.02 18.22 10.63
CA LEU A 198 20.13 18.41 11.57
C LEU A 198 19.67 18.90 12.95
N LEU A 199 18.37 18.89 13.25
CA LEU A 199 17.82 19.33 14.53
C LEU A 199 18.57 18.78 15.77
N PRO A 200 18.99 17.48 15.81
CA PRO A 200 19.73 16.93 16.95
C PRO A 200 21.08 17.61 17.21
N LEU A 201 21.69 18.20 16.19
CA LEU A 201 22.99 18.87 16.28
C LEU A 201 22.88 20.38 16.53
N ASN A 202 21.66 20.92 16.55
CA ASN A 202 21.35 22.35 16.72
C ASN A 202 22.26 23.27 15.86
N PRO A 203 22.20 23.17 14.52
CA PRO A 203 23.14 23.86 13.64
C PRO A 203 22.96 25.38 13.70
N SER A 204 24.08 26.10 13.69
CA SER A 204 24.07 27.55 13.55
C SER A 204 23.53 27.96 12.17
N PRO A 205 22.95 29.17 12.03
CA PRO A 205 22.52 29.67 10.72
C PRO A 205 23.63 29.63 9.67
N THR A 206 24.87 29.91 10.07
CA THR A 206 26.04 29.84 9.18
C THR A 206 26.30 28.42 8.68
N GLN A 207 26.21 27.40 9.54
CA GLN A 207 26.38 25.99 9.14
C GLN A 207 25.30 25.55 8.15
N VAL A 208 24.04 25.95 8.38
CA VAL A 208 22.93 25.67 7.44
C VAL A 208 23.21 26.29 6.08
N THR A 209 23.57 27.58 6.04
CA THR A 209 23.92 28.26 4.78
C THR A 209 25.10 27.61 4.07
N THR A 210 26.12 27.14 4.81
CA THR A 210 27.27 26.44 4.23
C THR A 210 26.84 25.13 3.56
N VAL A 211 25.97 24.34 4.19
CA VAL A 211 25.46 23.09 3.62
C VAL A 211 24.65 23.33 2.35
N VAL A 212 23.75 24.32 2.36
CA VAL A 212 22.96 24.69 1.16
C VAL A 212 23.88 25.15 0.03
N ARG A 213 24.90 25.96 0.34
CA ARG A 213 25.89 26.41 -0.66
C ARG A 213 26.72 25.25 -1.21
N LEU A 214 27.10 24.30 -0.37
CA LEU A 214 27.83 23.10 -0.78
C LEU A 214 26.98 22.27 -1.76
N TYR A 215 25.71 22.02 -1.43
CA TYR A 215 24.79 21.30 -2.31
C TYR A 215 24.65 22.01 -3.67
N ALA A 216 24.49 23.34 -3.67
CA ALA A 216 24.44 24.14 -4.89
C ALA A 216 25.72 23.99 -5.74
N ALA A 217 26.89 24.10 -5.10
CA ALA A 217 28.19 23.98 -5.77
C ALA A 217 28.41 22.58 -6.36
N LEU A 218 27.98 21.52 -5.67
CA LEU A 218 28.09 20.15 -6.18
C LEU A 218 27.19 19.92 -7.41
N ARG A 219 25.97 20.46 -7.40
CA ARG A 219 25.09 20.40 -8.59
C ARG A 219 25.67 21.19 -9.76
N GLN A 220 26.24 22.37 -9.50
CA GLN A 220 26.95 23.17 -10.52
C GLN A 220 28.11 22.39 -11.13
N ALA A 221 28.99 21.84 -10.28
CA ALA A 221 30.13 21.07 -10.74
C ALA A 221 29.72 19.85 -11.58
N ALA A 222 28.64 19.16 -11.19
CA ALA A 222 28.07 18.07 -12.00
C ALA A 222 27.60 18.57 -13.38
N VAL A 223 26.97 19.74 -13.46
CA VAL A 223 26.54 20.34 -14.73
C VAL A 223 27.75 20.69 -15.61
N GLU A 224 28.78 21.31 -15.02
CA GLU A 224 29.99 21.79 -15.69
C GLU A 224 30.94 20.68 -16.17
N GLY A 225 30.70 19.43 -15.78
CA GLY A 225 31.44 18.27 -16.32
C GLY A 225 32.24 17.49 -15.29
N LEU A 226 31.91 17.58 -14.00
CA LEU A 226 32.42 16.63 -13.00
C LEU A 226 32.10 15.21 -13.48
N VAL A 227 33.11 14.35 -13.48
CA VAL A 227 32.99 12.93 -13.81
C VAL A 227 33.44 12.11 -12.62
N ASP A 228 32.79 10.98 -12.40
CA ASP A 228 33.23 10.00 -11.42
C ASP A 228 34.46 9.22 -11.92
N GLY A 229 34.95 8.28 -11.10
CA GLY A 229 36.10 7.44 -11.47
C GLY A 229 35.87 6.51 -12.66
N VAL A 230 34.64 6.44 -13.18
CA VAL A 230 34.21 5.61 -14.33
C VAL A 230 33.81 6.49 -15.53
N GLY A 231 33.98 7.82 -15.43
CA GLY A 231 33.68 8.76 -16.51
C GLY A 231 32.20 9.12 -16.64
N GLN A 232 31.34 8.73 -15.70
CA GLN A 232 29.93 9.11 -15.69
C GLN A 232 29.71 10.42 -14.93
N LYS A 233 28.74 11.21 -15.39
CA LYS A 233 28.34 12.45 -14.72
C LYS A 233 27.57 12.10 -13.42
N PRO A 234 28.02 12.56 -12.25
CA PRO A 234 27.34 12.28 -11.00
C PRO A 234 26.01 13.03 -10.92
N HIS A 235 24.96 12.34 -10.48
CA HIS A 235 23.63 12.92 -10.27
C HIS A 235 23.37 13.20 -8.79
N PHE A 236 23.37 14.48 -8.41
CA PHE A 236 23.05 14.93 -7.06
C PHE A 236 21.57 15.32 -6.95
N SER A 237 20.77 14.42 -6.37
CA SER A 237 19.36 14.68 -6.06
C SER A 237 19.16 15.12 -4.61
N LEU A 238 17.98 15.67 -4.32
CA LEU A 238 17.53 15.99 -2.98
C LEU A 238 17.53 14.75 -2.09
N ARG A 239 17.22 13.57 -2.63
CA ARG A 239 17.31 12.29 -1.92
C ARG A 239 18.72 12.01 -1.43
N THR A 240 19.73 12.25 -2.28
CA THR A 240 21.13 12.09 -1.93
C THR A 240 21.52 13.04 -0.79
N LEU A 241 21.08 14.30 -0.86
CA LEU A 241 21.28 15.27 0.22
C LEU A 241 20.61 14.83 1.53
N CYS A 242 19.32 14.45 1.51
CA CYS A 242 18.60 14.01 2.70
C CYS A 242 19.29 12.80 3.35
N ARG A 243 19.75 11.82 2.57
CA ARG A 243 20.50 10.67 3.10
C ARG A 243 21.80 11.11 3.77
N ALA A 244 22.53 12.05 3.18
CA ALA A 244 23.73 12.62 3.80
C ALA A 244 23.41 13.34 5.12
N LEU A 245 22.32 14.10 5.17
CA LEU A 245 21.90 14.81 6.39
C LEU A 245 21.45 13.86 7.50
N VAL A 246 20.73 12.78 7.18
CA VAL A 246 20.34 11.75 8.15
C VAL A 246 21.57 11.15 8.82
N GLU A 247 22.57 10.76 8.04
CA GLU A 247 23.81 10.19 8.59
C GLU A 247 24.62 11.24 9.36
N ALA A 248 24.67 12.48 8.86
CA ALA A 248 25.33 13.56 9.58
C ALA A 248 24.68 13.81 10.94
N GLY A 249 23.34 13.84 11.00
CA GLY A 249 22.54 14.06 12.21
C GLY A 249 22.69 12.97 13.27
N ARG A 250 23.08 11.75 12.89
CA ARG A 250 23.38 10.65 13.84
C ARG A 250 24.65 10.88 14.66
N GLY A 251 25.52 11.81 14.26
CA GLY A 251 26.62 12.27 15.09
C GLY A 251 27.79 11.29 15.27
N TYR A 252 27.90 10.25 14.43
CA TYR A 252 28.94 9.20 14.55
C TYR A 252 30.39 9.72 14.67
N HIS A 253 30.68 10.93 14.18
CA HIS A 253 32.04 11.47 14.09
C HIS A 253 32.29 12.67 15.03
N GLY A 254 31.40 12.94 15.99
CA GLY A 254 31.59 13.94 17.06
C GLY A 254 31.62 15.42 16.63
N SER A 255 31.64 15.71 15.33
CA SER A 255 31.57 17.06 14.75
C SER A 255 30.68 17.07 13.52
N THR A 256 29.73 18.01 13.46
CA THR A 256 28.78 18.21 12.35
C THR A 256 29.50 18.29 11.00
N ILE A 257 30.62 19.02 10.95
CA ILE A 257 31.43 19.20 9.74
C ILE A 257 32.06 17.88 9.32
N ARG A 258 32.63 17.12 10.27
CA ARG A 258 33.30 15.85 9.95
C ARG A 258 32.32 14.80 9.46
N SER A 259 31.14 14.71 10.08
CA SER A 259 30.07 13.80 9.64
C SER A 259 29.51 14.16 8.25
N LEU A 260 29.51 15.45 7.87
CA LEU A 260 29.14 15.91 6.53
C LEU A 260 30.20 15.55 5.46
N TYR A 261 31.49 15.62 5.80
CA TYR A 261 32.60 15.34 4.88
C TYR A 261 32.95 13.85 4.72
N GLU A 262 32.85 13.06 5.80
CA GLU A 262 33.15 11.61 5.78
C GLU A 262 31.98 10.77 5.24
N TRP A 263 30.87 11.42 4.84
CA TRP A 263 29.77 10.76 4.17
C TRP A 263 30.23 10.23 2.79
N LYS A 264 30.47 8.92 2.71
CA LYS A 264 30.59 8.22 1.42
C LYS A 264 29.18 7.97 0.88
N PRO A 265 28.87 8.35 -0.38
CA PRO A 265 27.66 7.86 -1.02
C PRO A 265 27.71 6.34 -1.01
N ALA A 266 26.74 5.71 -0.34
CA ALA A 266 26.61 4.26 -0.37
C ALA A 266 26.49 3.83 -1.84
N ASN A 267 27.32 2.84 -2.19
CA ASN A 267 27.45 2.24 -3.51
C ASN A 267 26.09 2.13 -4.23
N PRO A 268 25.94 2.61 -5.49
CA PRO A 268 24.67 2.50 -6.24
C PRO A 268 24.21 1.06 -6.51
N ALA A 269 24.99 0.05 -6.09
CA ALA A 269 24.72 -1.38 -6.27
C ALA A 269 23.79 -2.03 -5.23
N THR A 270 23.29 -1.32 -4.22
CA THR A 270 22.20 -1.84 -3.37
C THR A 270 20.85 -1.28 -3.84
N ARG A 271 20.33 -1.89 -4.89
CA ARG A 271 18.90 -2.01 -5.19
C ARG A 271 18.57 -3.50 -5.14
#